data_AF-A0A9K3IZ68-F1
#
_entry.id   AF-A0A9K3IZ68-F1
#
_cell.length_a   1.000
_cell.length_b   1.000
_cell.length_c   1.000
_cell.angle_alpha   90.00
_cell.angle_beta   90.00
_cell.angle_gamma   90.00
#
_symmetry.space_group_name_H-M   'P 1'
#
loop_
_entity.id
_entity.type
_entity.pdbx_description
1 polymer ?
#
loop_
_entity_poly.entity_id
_entity_poly.type
_entity_poly.pdbx_seq_one_letter_code
_entity_poly.pdbx_strand_id
1 'polypeptide(L)'
;MIFIEKDRSRGIYFTQDWVSLPGVLPVASGGIHVWHMPALTEIFGDDSVLQFGGGTLGHPWGNAPGAVANRVALEACVQWNLKMKIF
;
A
#
# COMPACT_ATOMS: atom_id res chain seq x y z
N MET A 1 -4.98 5.30 21.66
CA MET A 1 -3.72 5.99 22.01
C MET A 1 -2.63 5.26 21.26
N ILE A 2 -1.93 5.92 20.33
CA ILE A 2 -0.87 5.28 19.54
C ILE A 2 0.40 5.34 20.40
N PHE A 3 0.94 4.17 20.75
CA PHE A 3 2.17 4.04 21.52
C PHE A 3 3.11 3.09 20.80
N ILE A 4 4.34 3.54 20.53
CA ILE A 4 5.34 2.75 19.80
C ILE A 4 6.52 2.47 20.74
N GLU A 5 6.78 1.19 20.99
CA GLU A 5 7.94 0.76 21.78
C GLU A 5 9.25 0.89 21.00
N LYS A 6 10.36 1.04 21.74
CA LYS A 6 11.70 0.99 21.17
C LYS A 6 11.95 -0.39 20.58
N ASP A 7 12.22 -0.43 19.28
CA ASP A 7 12.60 -1.64 18.55
C ASP A 7 13.73 -1.33 17.56
N ARG A 8 14.95 -1.69 17.94
CA ARG A 8 16.15 -1.45 17.12
C ARG A 8 16.16 -2.27 15.83
N SER A 9 15.49 -3.42 15.79
CA SER A 9 15.44 -4.25 14.57
C SER A 9 14.62 -3.57 13.46
N ARG A 10 13.68 -2.71 13.85
CA ARG A 10 12.85 -1.88 12.96
C ARG A 10 13.32 -0.43 12.85
N GLY A 11 14.49 -0.10 13.40
CA GLY A 11 15.06 1.26 13.37
C GLY A 11 14.41 2.26 14.34
N ILE A 12 13.63 1.80 15.32
CA ILE A 12 12.97 2.64 16.33
C ILE A 12 13.88 2.74 17.57
N TYR A 13 14.57 3.86 17.74
CA TYR A 13 15.59 4.03 18.78
C TYR A 13 15.04 4.42 20.17
N PHE A 14 13.87 5.05 20.21
CA PHE A 14 13.22 5.56 21.43
C PHE A 14 11.74 5.15 21.44
N THR A 15 11.19 4.95 22.64
CA THR A 15 9.75 4.79 22.84
C THR A 15 9.05 6.12 22.59
N GLN A 16 7.90 6.10 21.91
CA GLN A 16 7.11 7.30 21.62
C GLN A 16 5.64 7.08 21.99
N ASP A 17 5.14 7.91 22.91
CA ASP A 17 3.72 8.07 23.17
C ASP A 17 3.18 9.23 22.32
N TRP A 18 2.16 8.98 21.51
CA TRP A 18 1.49 9.98 20.69
C TRP A 18 0.26 10.58 21.36
N VAL A 19 -0.07 10.11 22.57
CA VAL A 19 -1.18 10.61 23.37
C VAL A 19 -2.49 10.54 22.54
N SER A 20 -3.22 11.64 22.45
CA SER A 20 -4.47 11.76 21.69
C SER A 20 -4.27 12.29 20.28
N LEU A 21 -3.01 12.40 19.81
CA LEU A 21 -2.77 12.80 18.43
C LEU A 21 -3.35 11.75 17.46
N PRO A 22 -4.03 12.18 16.39
CA PRO A 22 -4.58 11.27 15.40
C PRO A 22 -3.48 10.57 14.63
N GLY A 23 -3.80 9.38 14.10
CA GLY A 23 -2.93 8.69 13.14
C GLY A 23 -2.82 9.44 11.81
N VAL A 24 -1.82 9.07 11.02
CA VAL A 24 -1.64 9.53 9.64
C VAL A 24 -1.69 8.33 8.70
N LEU A 25 -2.20 8.52 7.49
CA LEU A 25 -2.21 7.47 6.48
C LEU A 25 -0.84 7.41 5.79
N PRO A 26 -0.15 6.25 5.79
CA PRO A 26 1.01 6.04 4.94
C PRO A 26 0.58 6.07 3.46
N VAL A 27 1.40 6.71 2.62
CA VAL A 27 1.19 6.78 1.18
C VAL A 27 2.32 6.06 0.47
N ALA A 28 2.03 4.93 -0.16
CA ALA A 28 2.97 4.23 -1.02
C ALA A 28 2.87 4.77 -2.45
N SER A 29 4.00 5.23 -2.99
CA SER A 29 4.10 5.79 -4.34
C SER A 29 5.51 5.57 -4.90
N GLY A 30 5.65 5.70 -6.22
CA GLY A 30 6.92 5.59 -6.93
C GLY A 30 7.11 4.24 -7.62
N GLY A 31 7.00 4.20 -8.94
CA GLY A 31 7.30 3.00 -9.75
C GLY A 31 6.36 1.80 -9.57
N ILE A 32 5.26 1.94 -8.82
CA ILE A 32 4.34 0.83 -8.54
C ILE A 32 3.29 0.61 -9.65
N HIS A 33 2.82 -0.63 -9.78
CA HIS A 33 1.80 -1.12 -10.74
C HIS A 33 1.16 -2.40 -10.18
N VAL A 34 0.14 -2.94 -10.87
CA VAL A 34 -0.72 -4.07 -10.40
C VAL A 34 0.02 -5.25 -9.75
N TRP A 35 1.17 -5.65 -10.28
CA TRP A 35 1.91 -6.82 -9.78
C TRP A 35 2.54 -6.61 -8.40
N HIS A 36 2.66 -5.35 -7.95
CA HIS A 36 3.09 -5.04 -6.59
C HIS A 36 1.97 -5.13 -5.56
N MET A 37 0.70 -5.20 -5.99
CA MET A 37 -0.46 -5.12 -5.09
C MET A 37 -0.40 -6.10 -3.91
N PRO A 38 -0.06 -7.40 -4.07
CA PRO A 38 -0.01 -8.32 -2.93
C PRO A 38 0.97 -7.88 -1.86
N ALA A 39 2.16 -7.43 -2.27
CA ALA A 39 3.18 -6.95 -1.34
C ALA A 39 2.78 -5.61 -0.72
N LEU A 40 2.15 -4.71 -1.48
CA LEU A 40 1.68 -3.42 -0.97
C LEU A 40 0.62 -3.60 0.12
N THR A 41 -0.36 -4.47 -0.09
CA THR A 41 -1.41 -4.75 0.90
C THR A 41 -0.87 -5.50 2.11
N GLU A 42 0.18 -6.32 1.96
CA GLU A 42 0.85 -6.99 3.08
C GLU A 42 1.70 -6.02 3.92
N ILE A 43 2.41 -5.09 3.28
CA ILE A 43 3.31 -4.14 3.97
C ILE A 43 2.52 -3.02 4.66
N PHE A 44 1.54 -2.43 3.97
CA PHE A 44 0.86 -1.23 4.44
C PHE A 44 -0.51 -1.49 5.07
N GLY A 45 -1.13 -2.64 4.79
CA GLY A 45 -2.48 -2.94 5.26
C GLY A 45 -3.56 -2.04 4.67
N ASP A 46 -4.76 -2.15 5.23
CA ASP A 46 -5.98 -1.51 4.71
C ASP A 46 -6.01 0.01 4.93
N ASP A 47 -5.38 0.50 6.00
CA ASP A 47 -5.33 1.93 6.34
C ASP A 47 -4.15 2.62 5.63
N SER A 48 -4.14 2.58 4.30
CA SER A 48 -3.10 3.17 3.48
C SER A 48 -3.61 3.77 2.17
N VAL A 49 -2.79 4.61 1.54
CA VAL A 49 -3.03 5.12 0.18
C VAL A 49 -1.98 4.57 -0.76
N LEU A 50 -2.43 3.97 -1.86
CA LEU A 50 -1.56 3.47 -2.93
C LEU A 50 -1.71 4.37 -4.15
N GLN A 51 -0.64 5.09 -4.52
CA GLN A 51 -0.65 6.04 -5.63
C GLN A 51 0.05 5.44 -6.86
N PHE A 52 -0.72 5.27 -7.94
CA PHE A 52 -0.24 4.67 -9.19
C PHE A 52 -0.10 5.74 -10.29
N GLY A 53 1.10 6.29 -10.44
CA GLY A 53 1.45 7.19 -11.55
C GLY A 53 1.64 6.43 -12.86
N GLY A 54 2.89 6.01 -13.14
CA GLY A 54 3.22 5.20 -14.32
C GLY A 54 2.41 3.88 -14.40
N GLY A 55 2.10 3.27 -13.26
CA GLY A 55 1.24 2.07 -13.19
C GLY A 55 -0.22 2.29 -13.63
N THR A 56 -0.66 3.53 -13.81
CA THR A 56 -1.96 3.86 -14.44
C THR A 56 -1.74 4.34 -15.88
N LEU A 57 -0.88 5.36 -16.05
CA LEU A 57 -0.69 6.08 -17.31
C LEU A 57 0.03 5.23 -18.38
N GLY A 58 0.86 4.28 -17.97
CA GLY A 58 1.61 3.38 -18.87
C GLY A 58 0.81 2.17 -19.35
N HIS A 59 -0.47 2.05 -18.99
CA HIS A 59 -1.29 0.93 -19.40
C HIS A 59 -1.53 0.96 -20.94
N PRO A 60 -1.38 -0.17 -21.67
CA PRO A 60 -1.44 -0.20 -23.14
C PRO A 60 -2.74 0.34 -23.75
N TRP A 61 -3.83 0.30 -22.97
CA TRP A 61 -5.16 0.80 -23.37
C TRP A 61 -5.53 2.14 -22.73
N GLY A 62 -4.57 2.86 -22.18
CA GLY A 62 -4.75 4.20 -21.61
C GLY A 62 -5.23 4.23 -20.16
N ASN A 63 -5.52 5.44 -19.69
CA ASN A 63 -5.66 5.76 -18.26
C ASN A 63 -6.83 5.04 -17.58
N ALA A 64 -8.00 4.99 -18.23
CA ALA A 64 -9.18 4.36 -17.65
C ALA A 64 -8.98 2.84 -17.45
N PRO A 65 -8.50 2.08 -18.45
CA PRO A 65 -8.11 0.69 -18.24
C PRO A 65 -7.01 0.50 -17.19
N GLY A 66 -6.01 1.40 -17.12
CA GLY A 66 -4.98 1.36 -16.08
C GLY A 66 -5.55 1.52 -14.66
N ALA A 67 -6.48 2.46 -14.47
CA ALA A 67 -7.15 2.68 -13.20
C ALA A 67 -8.03 1.48 -12.82
N VAL A 68 -8.75 0.90 -13.79
CA VAL A 68 -9.53 -0.33 -13.60
C VAL A 68 -8.63 -1.49 -13.20
N ALA A 69 -7.50 -1.69 -13.88
CA ALA A 69 -6.55 -2.75 -13.54
C ALA A 69 -6.03 -2.62 -12.10
N ASN A 70 -5.66 -1.41 -11.67
CA ASN A 70 -5.24 -1.15 -10.29
C ASN A 70 -6.36 -1.42 -9.28
N ARG A 71 -7.61 -1.05 -9.60
CA ARG A 71 -8.77 -1.32 -8.75
C ARG A 71 -9.05 -2.83 -8.62
N VAL A 72 -9.08 -3.56 -9.73
CA VAL A 72 -9.32 -5.01 -9.74
C VAL A 72 -8.24 -5.75 -8.97
N ALA A 73 -6.97 -5.37 -9.16
CA ALA A 73 -5.86 -5.93 -8.40
C ALA A 73 -6.03 -5.72 -6.89
N LEU A 74 -6.40 -4.50 -6.47
CA LEU A 74 -6.62 -4.17 -5.06
C LEU A 74 -7.74 -5.01 -4.46
N GLU A 75 -8.89 -5.07 -5.14
CA GLU A 75 -10.04 -5.85 -4.66
C GLU A 75 -9.73 -7.34 -4.59
N ALA A 76 -9.00 -7.88 -5.57
CA ALA A 76 -8.56 -9.27 -5.55
C ALA A 76 -7.68 -9.58 -4.32
N CYS A 77 -6.74 -8.68 -3.97
CA CYS A 77 -5.87 -8.87 -2.83
C CYS A 77 -6.58 -8.66 -1.49
N VAL A 78 -7.42 -7.63 -1.34
CA VAL A 78 -8.05 -7.28 -0.06
C VAL A 78 -9.30 -8.09 0.22
N GLN A 79 -10.22 -8.23 -0.75
CA GLN A 79 -11.52 -8.87 -0.52
C GLN A 79 -11.44 -10.40 -0.66
N TRP A 80 -10.56 -10.88 -1.53
CA TRP A 80 -10.48 -12.30 -1.88
C TRP A 80 -9.17 -12.97 -1.42
N ASN A 81 -8.28 -12.21 -0.77
CA ASN A 81 -6.96 -12.66 -0.32
C ASN A 81 -6.17 -13.38 -1.44
N LEU A 82 -6.34 -12.93 -2.68
CA LEU A 82 -5.68 -13.54 -3.83
C LEU A 82 -4.24 -13.06 -3.93
N LYS A 83 -3.31 -14.02 -3.89
CA LYS A 83 -1.93 -13.78 -4.29
C LYS A 83 -1.88 -13.81 -5.82
N MET A 84 -1.95 -12.63 -6.44
CA MET A 84 -1.79 -12.50 -7.88
C MET A 84 -0.43 -13.09 -8.27
N LYS A 85 -0.44 -14.13 -9.11
CA LYS A 85 0.79 -14.72 -9.64
C LYS A 85 1.34 -13.80 -10.73
N ILE A 86 2.59 -13.39 -10.57
CA ILE A 86 3.45 -13.06 -11.69
C ILE A 86 3.56 -14.37 -12.48
N PHE A 87 3.05 -14.40 -13.71
CA PHE A 87 3.13 -15.59 -14.56
C PHE A 87 4.59 -16.01 -14.77
#